data_AF-A0A3P9JIM4-F1
#
_entry.id   AF-A0A3P9JIM4-F1
#
_cell.length_a   1.000
_cell.length_b   1.000
_cell.length_c   1.000
_cell.angle_alpha   90.00
_cell.angle_beta   90.00
_cell.angle_gamma   90.00
#
_symmetry.space_group_name_H-M   'P 1'
#
loop_
_entity.id
_entity.type
_entity.pdbx_description
1 polymer ?
#
loop_
_entity_poly.entity_id
_entity_poly.type
_entity_poly.pdbx_seq_one_letter_code
_entity_poly.pdbx_strand_id
1 'polypeptide(L)'
;MFYRRVAVTRRGTCASTLNLECRSSSCAPGASIMLTLLHGCGRSLLSARTHQNFRKSYYSAQMAKRVAVVLAGCGVYDGSEIHEASAVLVHLSRGGATVQMFAPNIEQMHVVNHLKGEPAEEKRNVLVESARLARGNIQDLSKLSVKDHDAVIFPGGFGAAKNLCTWAVQGKDCSVNGEVKAALQAFHGEGKPIGLCCISPVLAAKVFPGCEVTVGIEKDERYPDTSDTAAAINQLGCKHVSKSVTESHVDGKNKLVTTCAFMCNAPIHEIFDGIGSMVQGVLKLA
;
A
#
# COMPACT_ATOMS: atom_id res chain seq x y z
N MET A 1 -16.24 -19.99 0.39
CA MET A 1 -17.65 -19.93 -0.06
C MET A 1 -18.07 -18.45 -0.13
N PHE A 2 -17.47 -17.68 -1.04
CA PHE A 2 -17.43 -16.22 -0.95
C PHE A 2 -18.62 -15.52 -1.63
N TYR A 3 -19.78 -15.47 -0.95
CA TYR A 3 -20.79 -14.41 -1.06
C TYR A 3 -21.95 -14.68 -0.08
N ARG A 4 -21.94 -14.12 1.14
CA ARG A 4 -23.17 -13.94 1.94
C ARG A 4 -23.02 -12.97 3.12
N ARG A 5 -24.05 -12.13 3.30
CA ARG A 5 -24.35 -11.23 4.44
C ARG A 5 -23.68 -9.85 4.50
N VAL A 6 -23.98 -9.02 3.50
CA VAL A 6 -24.39 -7.63 3.83
C VAL A 6 -25.82 -7.72 4.36
N ALA A 7 -26.02 -7.63 5.67
CA ALA A 7 -27.33 -7.70 6.29
C ALA A 7 -27.93 -6.29 6.44
N VAL A 8 -29.00 -6.01 5.71
CA VAL A 8 -29.67 -4.71 5.77
C VAL A 8 -30.52 -4.59 7.03
N THR A 9 -30.18 -3.66 7.92
CA THR A 9 -31.07 -3.13 8.96
C THR A 9 -31.54 -1.73 8.57
N ARG A 10 -32.87 -1.54 8.56
CA ARG A 10 -33.54 -0.25 8.33
C ARG A 10 -34.37 0.11 9.57
N ARG A 11 -34.73 1.40 9.66
CA ARG A 11 -35.41 2.10 10.77
C ARG A 11 -34.45 2.50 11.90
N GLY A 12 -34.59 3.65 12.55
CA GLY A 12 -35.68 4.65 12.47
C GLY A 12 -35.20 6.10 12.46
N THR A 13 -36.12 7.00 12.10
CA THR A 13 -35.92 8.46 12.07
C THR A 13 -36.17 9.10 13.44
N CYS A 14 -35.40 10.13 13.78
CA CYS A 14 -35.97 11.36 14.32
C CYS A 14 -35.07 12.55 13.99
N ALA A 15 -35.62 13.76 13.97
CA ALA A 15 -34.89 15.00 13.72
C ALA A 15 -35.34 16.08 14.71
N SER A 16 -34.40 16.84 15.25
CA SER A 16 -34.68 18.06 16.01
C SER A 16 -33.54 19.07 15.87
N THR A 17 -33.85 20.19 15.22
CA THR A 17 -33.06 21.43 15.27
C THR A 17 -33.16 22.08 16.64
N LEU A 18 -32.09 22.73 17.10
CA LEU A 18 -32.17 23.86 18.03
C LEU A 18 -31.03 24.86 17.76
N ASN A 19 -31.22 26.11 18.17
CA ASN A 19 -30.44 27.27 17.72
C ASN A 19 -29.49 27.85 18.79
N LEU A 20 -28.59 28.71 18.30
CA LEU A 20 -27.90 29.85 18.94
C LEU A 20 -28.06 30.06 20.46
N GLU A 21 -26.94 30.39 21.13
CA GLU A 21 -26.72 31.78 21.57
C GLU A 21 -25.23 32.13 21.70
N CYS A 22 -24.87 33.38 21.42
CA CYS A 22 -23.55 33.96 21.73
C CYS A 22 -23.69 34.92 22.92
N ARG A 23 -22.70 34.97 23.82
CA ARG A 23 -22.57 36.05 24.82
C ARG A 23 -21.12 36.53 24.98
N SER A 24 -20.97 37.80 25.30
CA SER A 24 -19.69 38.54 25.26
C SER A 24 -19.65 39.71 26.23
N SER A 25 -18.57 39.85 27.00
CA SER A 25 -18.18 41.03 27.80
C SER A 25 -16.69 40.87 28.20
N SER A 26 -15.75 41.83 28.11
CA SER A 26 -15.68 43.26 28.51
C SER A 26 -15.69 43.46 30.04
N CYS A 27 -14.78 44.19 30.70
CA CYS A 27 -13.66 45.04 30.24
C CYS A 27 -12.56 45.22 31.34
N ALA A 28 -11.52 46.03 31.07
CA ALA A 28 -10.37 46.37 31.96
C ALA A 28 -10.67 47.64 32.85
N PRO A 29 -9.73 48.48 33.41
CA PRO A 29 -8.26 48.61 33.27
C PRO A 29 -7.41 49.01 34.54
N GLY A 30 -6.08 49.22 34.36
CA GLY A 30 -5.12 49.92 35.27
C GLY A 30 -3.70 49.32 35.17
N ALA A 31 -2.57 49.97 34.81
CA ALA A 31 -1.95 51.29 35.07
C ALA A 31 -1.19 51.36 36.43
N SER A 32 0.08 51.84 36.57
CA SER A 32 1.16 52.30 35.65
C SER A 32 2.50 52.49 36.43
N ILE A 33 3.58 53.03 35.81
CA ILE A 33 4.83 53.63 36.43
C ILE A 33 5.84 52.62 37.07
N MET A 34 7.19 52.68 37.03
CA MET A 34 8.28 53.51 36.42
C MET A 34 9.49 52.54 36.11
N LEU A 35 10.32 52.70 35.07
CA LEU A 35 11.61 53.45 34.98
C LEU A 35 12.63 53.15 36.12
N THR A 36 13.95 52.92 35.94
CA THR A 36 14.87 53.14 34.78
C THR A 36 15.74 51.87 34.52
N LEU A 37 17.07 51.73 34.31
CA LEU A 37 18.27 52.63 34.23
C LEU A 37 19.23 52.18 33.08
N LEU A 38 20.55 51.98 33.29
CA LEU A 38 21.59 51.95 32.22
C LEU A 38 22.83 51.05 32.48
N HIS A 39 23.66 50.93 31.43
CA HIS A 39 25.04 50.40 31.29
C HIS A 39 25.16 48.92 30.84
N GLY A 40 26.08 48.54 29.94
CA GLY A 40 27.13 49.30 29.25
C GLY A 40 27.68 48.65 27.95
N CYS A 41 28.65 49.31 27.31
CA CYS A 41 29.13 49.03 25.94
C CYS A 41 29.78 47.64 25.73
N GLY A 42 29.68 47.07 24.51
CA GLY A 42 30.32 45.77 24.19
C GLY A 42 30.12 45.23 22.76
N ARG A 43 30.41 46.01 21.70
CA ARG A 43 30.39 45.47 20.32
C ARG A 43 31.64 44.62 20.02
N SER A 44 31.47 43.32 19.79
CA SER A 44 32.46 42.48 19.11
C SER A 44 31.80 41.68 17.99
N LEU A 45 32.24 41.88 16.74
CA LEU A 45 31.69 41.23 15.56
C LEU A 45 32.39 39.89 15.29
N LEU A 46 32.05 38.87 16.07
CA LEU A 46 32.49 37.50 15.77
C LEU A 46 31.70 36.93 14.59
N SER A 47 32.42 36.61 13.52
CA SER A 47 31.88 36.22 12.21
C SER A 47 31.07 34.91 12.27
N ALA A 48 29.74 35.01 12.08
CA ALA A 48 28.85 33.86 11.91
C ALA A 48 29.03 33.19 10.52
N ARG A 49 30.16 32.51 10.29
CA ARG A 49 30.50 31.84 9.01
C ARG A 49 31.11 30.42 9.14
N THR A 50 30.73 29.65 10.16
CA THR A 50 31.32 28.28 10.34
C THR A 50 30.32 27.15 10.65
N HIS A 51 29.01 27.38 10.58
CA HIS A 51 27.99 26.36 10.93
C HIS A 51 27.02 25.95 9.81
N GLN A 52 27.40 26.13 8.54
CA GLN A 52 26.52 25.84 7.39
C GLN A 52 27.04 24.76 6.42
N ASN A 53 28.24 24.18 6.64
CA ASN A 53 28.88 23.25 5.70
C ASN A 53 28.79 21.75 6.07
N PHE A 54 28.25 21.38 7.24
CA PHE A 54 28.14 19.98 7.69
C PHE A 54 26.77 19.30 7.41
N ARG A 55 26.07 19.72 6.34
CA ARG A 55 24.85 19.06 5.80
C ARG A 55 24.87 18.87 4.28
N LYS A 56 26.05 18.90 3.65
CA LYS A 56 26.29 18.35 2.30
C LYS A 56 27.22 17.14 2.43
N SER A 57 27.21 16.25 1.43
CA SER A 57 28.09 15.07 1.33
C SER A 57 27.81 13.88 2.29
N TYR A 58 26.53 13.52 2.49
CA TYR A 58 26.16 12.12 2.75
C TYR A 58 25.03 11.58 1.85
N TYR A 59 24.65 12.34 0.81
CA TYR A 59 24.12 11.73 -0.40
C TYR A 59 25.26 11.00 -1.11
N SER A 60 25.50 9.76 -0.69
CA SER A 60 26.14 8.78 -1.55
C SER A 60 25.37 8.72 -2.87
N ALA A 61 26.06 8.60 -4.00
CA ALA A 61 25.45 8.47 -5.33
C ALA A 61 24.88 7.06 -5.53
N GLN A 62 24.10 6.57 -4.57
CA GLN A 62 23.34 5.33 -4.68
C GLN A 62 22.26 5.56 -5.72
N MET A 63 22.42 4.91 -6.89
CA MET A 63 21.50 5.02 -8.02
C MET A 63 20.05 4.76 -7.56
N ALA A 64 19.14 5.64 -7.97
CA ALA A 64 17.72 5.56 -7.64
C ALA A 64 17.16 4.19 -8.04
N LYS A 65 16.72 3.40 -7.06
CA LYS A 65 16.19 2.04 -7.29
C LYS A 65 15.05 2.08 -8.28
N ARG A 66 15.07 1.20 -9.28
CA ARG A 66 14.10 1.09 -10.36
C ARG A 66 13.06 0.05 -9.97
N VAL A 67 11.85 0.47 -9.65
CA VAL A 67 10.81 -0.43 -9.11
C VAL A 67 9.66 -0.58 -10.09
N ALA A 68 9.41 -1.83 -10.52
CA ALA A 68 8.22 -2.18 -11.27
C ALA A 68 7.02 -2.23 -10.31
N VAL A 69 5.88 -1.65 -10.69
CA VAL A 69 4.61 -1.78 -9.93
C VAL A 69 3.57 -2.42 -10.84
N VAL A 70 3.10 -3.61 -10.49
CA VAL A 70 2.14 -4.37 -11.30
C VAL A 70 0.73 -4.19 -10.75
N LEU A 71 -0.14 -3.58 -11.56
CA LEU A 71 -1.51 -3.24 -11.24
C LEU A 71 -2.51 -4.23 -11.87
N ALA A 72 -3.72 -4.28 -11.31
CA ALA A 72 -4.75 -5.27 -11.62
C ALA A 72 -6.08 -4.67 -12.11
N GLY A 73 -6.15 -3.35 -12.31
CA GLY A 73 -7.35 -2.55 -12.59
C GLY A 73 -7.35 -1.29 -11.70
N CYS A 74 -8.49 -0.63 -11.52
CA CYS A 74 -8.60 0.59 -10.70
C CYS A 74 -9.88 0.62 -9.84
N GLY A 75 -9.86 -0.07 -8.70
CA GLY A 75 -11.00 -0.22 -7.79
C GLY A 75 -10.83 -1.44 -6.89
N VAL A 76 -11.17 -1.35 -5.62
CA VAL A 76 -10.94 -2.45 -4.65
C VAL A 76 -11.66 -3.76 -5.02
N TYR A 77 -12.84 -3.72 -5.65
CA TYR A 77 -13.64 -4.92 -5.91
C TYR A 77 -13.36 -5.62 -7.26
N ASP A 78 -12.78 -4.93 -8.24
CA ASP A 78 -12.53 -5.47 -9.59
C ASP A 78 -11.12 -5.21 -10.13
N GLY A 79 -10.31 -4.40 -9.44
CA GLY A 79 -8.95 -4.01 -9.83
C GLY A 79 -7.97 -3.93 -8.66
N SER A 80 -6.95 -3.07 -8.78
CA SER A 80 -6.07 -2.74 -7.65
C SER A 80 -6.77 -1.80 -6.66
N GLU A 81 -6.49 -1.99 -5.37
CA GLU A 81 -6.88 -1.05 -4.32
C GLU A 81 -6.15 0.30 -4.54
N ILE A 82 -6.92 1.39 -4.50
CA ILE A 82 -6.50 2.73 -4.94
C ILE A 82 -5.63 3.41 -3.88
N HIS A 83 -5.96 3.27 -2.61
CA HIS A 83 -5.17 3.81 -1.50
C HIS A 83 -3.88 3.01 -1.30
N GLU A 84 -3.88 1.68 -1.49
CA GLU A 84 -2.66 0.87 -1.46
C GLU A 84 -1.70 1.24 -2.60
N ALA A 85 -2.20 1.32 -3.84
CA ALA A 85 -1.39 1.72 -4.98
C ALA A 85 -0.81 3.14 -4.78
N SER A 86 -1.62 4.07 -4.27
CA SER A 86 -1.18 5.42 -3.91
C SER A 86 -0.11 5.42 -2.80
N ALA A 87 -0.29 4.61 -1.74
CA ALA A 87 0.67 4.48 -0.65
C ALA A 87 2.02 3.90 -1.13
N VAL A 88 1.99 2.87 -1.98
CA VAL A 88 3.19 2.31 -2.63
C VAL A 88 3.93 3.39 -3.41
N LEU A 89 3.24 4.16 -4.26
CA LEU A 89 3.86 5.24 -5.05
C LEU A 89 4.43 6.36 -4.17
N VAL A 90 3.73 6.78 -3.12
CA VAL A 90 4.21 7.82 -2.18
C VAL A 90 5.45 7.36 -1.41
N HIS A 91 5.49 6.12 -0.92
CA HIS A 91 6.64 5.62 -0.18
C HIS A 91 7.84 5.29 -1.08
N LEU A 92 7.62 4.83 -2.33
CA LEU A 92 8.67 4.68 -3.33
C LEU A 92 9.30 6.04 -3.67
N SER A 93 8.47 7.07 -3.89
CA SER A 93 8.93 8.44 -4.13
C SER A 93 9.73 9.00 -2.94
N ARG A 94 9.25 8.79 -1.70
CA ARG A 94 9.99 9.16 -0.46
C ARG A 94 11.31 8.40 -0.30
N GLY A 95 11.37 7.16 -0.77
CA GLY A 95 12.59 6.35 -0.82
C GLY A 95 13.56 6.72 -1.95
N GLY A 96 13.25 7.73 -2.77
CA GLY A 96 14.07 8.15 -3.91
C GLY A 96 14.07 7.14 -5.07
N ALA A 97 13.10 6.23 -5.13
CA ALA A 97 12.98 5.24 -6.18
C ALA A 97 12.37 5.84 -7.47
N THR A 98 12.79 5.34 -8.62
CA THR A 98 12.11 5.53 -9.90
C THR A 98 11.09 4.41 -10.09
N VAL A 99 9.92 4.72 -10.66
CA VAL A 99 8.80 3.78 -10.75
C VAL A 99 8.31 3.66 -12.19
N GLN A 100 8.14 2.42 -12.65
CA GLN A 100 7.47 2.10 -13.90
C GLN A 100 6.28 1.18 -13.61
N MET A 101 5.08 1.57 -14.04
CA MET A 101 3.86 0.81 -13.80
C MET A 101 3.56 -0.12 -14.98
N PHE A 102 3.02 -1.30 -14.65
CA PHE A 102 2.66 -2.35 -15.60
C PHE A 102 1.28 -2.93 -15.26
N ALA A 103 0.57 -3.47 -16.25
CA ALA A 103 -0.64 -4.25 -16.03
C ALA A 103 -0.89 -5.21 -17.22
N PRO A 104 -1.43 -6.42 -16.99
CA PRO A 104 -1.72 -7.36 -18.08
C PRO A 104 -2.87 -6.83 -18.95
N ASN A 105 -2.75 -7.01 -20.26
CA ASN A 105 -3.67 -6.44 -21.25
C ASN A 105 -4.86 -7.37 -21.52
N ILE A 106 -5.68 -7.57 -20.49
CA ILE A 106 -6.81 -8.52 -20.46
C ILE A 106 -8.11 -7.82 -20.04
N GLU A 107 -9.26 -8.44 -20.31
CA GLU A 107 -10.52 -8.03 -19.66
C GLU A 107 -10.46 -8.30 -18.14
N GLN A 108 -11.12 -7.45 -17.33
CA GLN A 108 -11.36 -7.76 -15.92
C GLN A 108 -12.36 -8.93 -15.81
N MET A 109 -12.18 -9.81 -14.81
CA MET A 109 -13.11 -10.94 -14.58
C MET A 109 -14.56 -10.48 -14.39
N HIS A 110 -14.76 -9.35 -13.71
CA HIS A 110 -16.03 -8.66 -13.55
C HIS A 110 -15.77 -7.14 -13.53
N VAL A 111 -16.81 -6.33 -13.76
CA VAL A 111 -16.85 -4.91 -13.38
C VAL A 111 -17.80 -4.78 -12.20
N VAL A 112 -17.47 -3.97 -11.20
CA VAL A 112 -18.28 -3.85 -9.97
C VAL A 112 -18.70 -2.41 -9.72
N ASN A 113 -20.00 -2.19 -9.53
CA ASN A 113 -20.53 -0.94 -9.03
C ASN A 113 -20.18 -0.78 -7.55
N HIS A 114 -19.10 -0.05 -7.27
CA HIS A 114 -18.55 0.12 -5.92
C HIS A 114 -19.49 0.82 -4.93
N LEU A 115 -20.51 1.56 -5.40
CA LEU A 115 -21.53 2.15 -4.52
C LEU A 115 -22.55 1.09 -4.02
N LYS A 116 -22.71 -0.02 -4.76
CA LYS A 116 -23.64 -1.10 -4.42
C LYS A 116 -22.97 -2.38 -3.90
N GLY A 117 -21.71 -2.62 -4.29
CA GLY A 117 -21.04 -3.92 -4.09
C GLY A 117 -21.51 -5.02 -5.06
N GLU A 118 -22.23 -4.64 -6.13
CA GLU A 118 -22.87 -5.53 -7.11
C GLU A 118 -22.11 -5.50 -8.45
N PRO A 119 -22.04 -6.62 -9.19
CA PRO A 119 -21.56 -6.61 -10.58
C PRO A 119 -22.34 -5.63 -11.47
N ALA A 120 -21.69 -5.13 -12.51
CA ALA A 120 -22.29 -4.37 -13.60
C ALA A 120 -22.13 -5.13 -14.92
N GLU A 121 -23.13 -5.03 -15.79
CA GLU A 121 -23.13 -5.58 -17.16
C GLU A 121 -22.26 -4.71 -18.09
N GLU A 122 -21.00 -4.53 -17.71
CA GLU A 122 -19.96 -3.76 -18.41
C GLU A 122 -18.72 -4.63 -18.65
N LYS A 123 -17.98 -4.34 -19.73
CA LYS A 123 -16.63 -4.87 -19.96
C LYS A 123 -15.61 -3.75 -19.83
N ARG A 124 -14.50 -4.03 -19.14
CA ARG A 124 -13.35 -3.13 -18.98
C ARG A 124 -12.05 -3.91 -19.06
N ASN A 125 -10.97 -3.25 -19.49
CA ASN A 125 -9.64 -3.85 -19.64
C ASN A 125 -8.73 -3.42 -18.47
N VAL A 126 -7.98 -4.39 -17.92
CA VAL A 126 -7.11 -4.24 -16.75
C VAL A 126 -6.03 -3.18 -16.95
N LEU A 127 -5.36 -3.16 -18.10
CA LEU A 127 -4.34 -2.16 -18.44
C LEU A 127 -4.95 -0.78 -18.64
N VAL A 128 -6.07 -0.68 -19.34
CA VAL A 128 -6.79 0.59 -19.58
C VAL A 128 -7.27 1.23 -18.28
N GLU A 129 -7.89 0.47 -17.38
CA GLU A 129 -8.33 1.00 -16.08
C GLU A 129 -7.15 1.30 -15.16
N SER A 130 -6.08 0.49 -15.16
CA SER A 130 -4.86 0.76 -14.39
C SER A 130 -4.14 2.04 -14.85
N ALA A 131 -4.30 2.45 -16.11
CA ALA A 131 -3.78 3.72 -16.61
C ALA A 131 -4.34 4.95 -15.86
N ARG A 132 -5.49 4.83 -15.19
CA ARG A 132 -6.06 5.87 -14.31
C ARG A 132 -5.13 6.16 -13.12
N LEU A 133 -4.68 5.10 -12.42
CA LEU A 133 -3.73 5.19 -11.31
C LEU A 133 -2.37 5.72 -11.79
N ALA A 134 -1.89 5.20 -12.92
CA ALA A 134 -0.60 5.55 -13.49
C ALA A 134 -0.55 6.91 -14.23
N ARG A 135 -1.68 7.64 -14.29
CA ARG A 135 -1.83 8.90 -15.05
C ARG A 135 -1.38 8.78 -16.52
N GLY A 136 -1.64 7.62 -17.14
CA GLY A 136 -1.22 7.27 -18.49
C GLY A 136 0.20 6.70 -18.62
N ASN A 137 1.07 6.82 -17.60
CA ASN A 137 2.43 6.28 -17.63
C ASN A 137 2.47 4.81 -17.18
N ILE A 138 1.85 3.93 -17.97
CA ILE A 138 1.76 2.48 -17.75
C ILE A 138 2.15 1.71 -19.01
N GLN A 139 2.67 0.50 -18.85
CA GLN A 139 2.92 -0.41 -19.96
C GLN A 139 2.20 -1.74 -19.80
N ASP A 140 2.02 -2.42 -20.93
CA ASP A 140 1.59 -3.81 -21.00
C ASP A 140 2.58 -4.70 -20.23
N LEU A 141 2.11 -5.60 -19.36
CA LEU A 141 2.95 -6.45 -18.51
C LEU A 141 3.88 -7.36 -19.33
N SER A 142 3.50 -7.71 -20.56
CA SER A 142 4.38 -8.40 -21.52
C SER A 142 5.68 -7.66 -21.84
N LYS A 143 5.79 -6.36 -21.52
CA LYS A 143 6.99 -5.52 -21.70
C LYS A 143 7.87 -5.42 -20.44
N LEU A 144 7.52 -6.08 -19.35
CA LEU A 144 8.29 -6.03 -18.10
C LEU A 144 9.62 -6.81 -18.23
N SER A 145 10.71 -6.08 -18.43
CA SER A 145 12.07 -6.60 -18.34
C SER A 145 12.59 -6.57 -16.91
N VAL A 146 12.96 -7.73 -16.36
CA VAL A 146 13.59 -7.85 -15.04
C VAL A 146 14.99 -7.20 -14.97
N LYS A 147 15.67 -6.99 -16.11
CA LYS A 147 17.00 -6.37 -16.16
C LYS A 147 16.95 -4.86 -15.90
N ASP A 148 15.84 -4.25 -16.32
CA ASP A 148 15.61 -2.80 -16.24
C ASP A 148 15.08 -2.34 -14.88
N HIS A 149 14.88 -3.28 -13.96
CA HIS A 149 14.36 -3.06 -12.62
C HIS A 149 15.23 -3.73 -11.55
N ASP A 150 15.13 -3.23 -10.33
CA ASP A 150 15.86 -3.69 -9.14
C ASP A 150 14.92 -4.39 -8.15
N ALA A 151 13.61 -4.08 -8.22
CA ALA A 151 12.54 -4.74 -7.44
C ALA A 151 11.19 -4.68 -8.17
N VAL A 152 10.22 -5.48 -7.71
CA VAL A 152 8.81 -5.41 -8.17
C VAL A 152 7.85 -5.37 -6.98
N ILE A 153 6.74 -4.62 -7.09
CA ILE A 153 5.69 -4.54 -6.07
C ILE A 153 4.30 -4.79 -6.68
N PHE A 154 3.48 -5.56 -5.98
CA PHE A 154 2.08 -5.88 -6.29
C PHE A 154 1.18 -5.29 -5.19
N PRO A 155 0.40 -4.23 -5.47
CA PRO A 155 -0.69 -3.79 -4.61
C PRO A 155 -1.82 -4.83 -4.55
N GLY A 156 -2.62 -4.80 -3.48
CA GLY A 156 -3.79 -5.67 -3.30
C GLY A 156 -5.04 -5.15 -4.01
N GLY A 157 -6.19 -5.39 -3.38
CA GLY A 157 -7.51 -5.32 -4.02
C GLY A 157 -7.90 -6.62 -4.71
N PHE A 158 -9.21 -6.85 -4.89
CA PHE A 158 -9.73 -8.10 -5.43
C PHE A 158 -9.31 -8.37 -6.88
N GLY A 159 -8.88 -7.38 -7.65
CA GLY A 159 -8.25 -7.60 -8.97
C GLY A 159 -6.97 -8.44 -8.89
N ALA A 160 -6.20 -8.36 -7.79
CA ALA A 160 -5.06 -9.26 -7.57
C ALA A 160 -5.50 -10.72 -7.39
N ALA A 161 -6.71 -10.93 -6.86
CA ALA A 161 -7.33 -12.25 -6.64
C ALA A 161 -8.29 -12.71 -7.77
N LYS A 162 -8.55 -11.87 -8.78
CA LYS A 162 -9.51 -12.12 -9.89
C LYS A 162 -8.87 -12.06 -11.28
N ASN A 163 -7.94 -11.12 -11.49
CA ASN A 163 -7.35 -10.80 -12.79
C ASN A 163 -5.88 -11.25 -12.87
N LEU A 164 -5.11 -11.07 -11.78
CA LEU A 164 -3.73 -11.57 -11.70
C LEU A 164 -3.66 -13.07 -11.34
N CYS A 165 -4.68 -13.59 -10.66
CA CYS A 165 -4.92 -15.02 -10.44
C CYS A 165 -6.42 -15.29 -10.25
N THR A 166 -6.82 -16.55 -10.12
CA THR A 166 -8.21 -16.97 -9.88
C THR A 166 -8.55 -17.24 -8.41
N TRP A 167 -7.77 -16.72 -7.45
CA TRP A 167 -7.92 -17.00 -6.00
C TRP A 167 -9.34 -16.71 -5.46
N ALA A 168 -9.98 -15.62 -5.89
CA ALA A 168 -11.31 -15.24 -5.41
C ALA A 168 -12.42 -16.27 -5.74
N VAL A 169 -12.18 -17.15 -6.73
CA VAL A 169 -13.14 -18.20 -7.15
C VAL A 169 -12.65 -19.63 -6.87
N GLN A 170 -11.33 -19.86 -6.78
CA GLN A 170 -10.73 -21.19 -6.64
C GLN A 170 -9.88 -21.36 -5.36
N GLY A 171 -9.66 -20.31 -4.57
CA GLY A 171 -8.84 -20.35 -3.35
C GLY A 171 -7.44 -20.91 -3.62
N LYS A 172 -6.97 -21.83 -2.76
CA LYS A 172 -5.69 -22.51 -2.93
C LYS A 172 -5.52 -23.21 -4.29
N ASP A 173 -6.61 -23.64 -4.93
CA ASP A 173 -6.59 -24.40 -6.18
C ASP A 173 -6.54 -23.50 -7.42
N CYS A 174 -6.34 -22.19 -7.23
CA CYS A 174 -6.25 -21.20 -8.30
C CYS A 174 -5.11 -21.44 -9.30
N SER A 175 -5.19 -20.72 -10.41
CA SER A 175 -4.10 -20.46 -11.35
C SER A 175 -3.67 -19.00 -11.25
N VAL A 176 -2.36 -18.74 -11.42
CA VAL A 176 -1.81 -17.38 -11.59
C VAL A 176 -1.69 -17.10 -13.08
N ASN A 177 -2.00 -15.87 -13.51
CA ASN A 177 -1.86 -15.43 -14.89
C ASN A 177 -0.42 -15.68 -15.39
N GLY A 178 -0.28 -16.09 -16.66
CA GLY A 178 1.01 -16.50 -17.23
C GLY A 178 2.10 -15.41 -17.18
N GLU A 179 1.75 -14.16 -17.48
CA GLU A 179 2.66 -13.01 -17.43
C GLU A 179 3.02 -12.65 -15.99
N VAL A 180 2.04 -12.67 -15.08
CA VAL A 180 2.25 -12.41 -13.65
C VAL A 180 3.18 -13.46 -13.04
N LYS A 181 2.97 -14.75 -13.38
CA LYS A 181 3.83 -15.85 -12.95
C LYS A 181 5.23 -15.70 -13.52
N ALA A 182 5.37 -15.40 -14.83
CA ALA A 182 6.67 -15.19 -15.46
C ALA A 182 7.44 -14.02 -14.83
N ALA A 183 6.77 -12.90 -14.55
CA ALA A 183 7.36 -11.76 -13.85
C ALA A 183 7.84 -12.15 -12.45
N LEU A 184 6.99 -12.78 -11.63
CA LEU A 184 7.36 -13.25 -10.29
C LEU A 184 8.58 -14.18 -10.34
N GLN A 185 8.56 -15.19 -11.21
CA GLN A 185 9.67 -16.14 -11.36
C GLN A 185 10.96 -15.47 -11.87
N ALA A 186 10.88 -14.46 -12.73
CA ALA A 186 12.04 -13.72 -13.21
C ALA A 186 12.70 -12.89 -12.10
N PHE A 187 11.93 -12.13 -11.31
CA PHE A 187 12.48 -11.35 -10.19
C PHE A 187 13.07 -12.24 -9.10
N HIS A 188 12.41 -13.35 -8.75
CA HIS A 188 12.93 -14.33 -7.79
C HIS A 188 14.21 -15.02 -8.28
N GLY A 189 14.25 -15.44 -9.55
CA GLY A 189 15.43 -16.09 -10.15
C GLY A 189 16.65 -15.17 -10.28
N GLU A 190 16.44 -13.88 -10.50
CA GLU A 190 17.49 -12.84 -10.46
C GLU A 190 17.84 -12.38 -9.03
N GLY A 191 17.21 -12.97 -7.99
CA GLY A 191 17.47 -12.62 -6.59
C GLY A 191 17.06 -11.20 -6.22
N LYS A 192 16.00 -10.67 -6.83
CA LYS A 192 15.47 -9.31 -6.64
C LYS A 192 14.21 -9.34 -5.76
N PRO A 193 14.04 -8.39 -4.83
CA PRO A 193 12.93 -8.43 -3.88
C PRO A 193 11.58 -8.18 -4.52
N ILE A 194 10.56 -8.82 -3.93
CA ILE A 194 9.16 -8.77 -4.36
C ILE A 194 8.32 -8.28 -3.18
N GLY A 195 7.66 -7.12 -3.34
CA GLY A 195 6.70 -6.59 -2.37
C GLY A 195 5.27 -7.00 -2.71
N LEU A 196 4.50 -7.51 -1.76
CA LEU A 196 3.08 -7.86 -1.97
C LEU A 196 2.23 -7.41 -0.77
N CYS A 197 1.17 -6.62 -0.97
CA CYS A 197 0.25 -6.22 0.11
C CYS A 197 -1.20 -6.69 -0.05
N CYS A 198 -1.92 -6.73 1.07
CA CYS A 198 -3.29 -7.24 1.21
C CYS A 198 -3.41 -8.69 0.72
N ILE A 199 -4.20 -8.96 -0.33
CA ILE A 199 -4.44 -10.33 -0.82
C ILE A 199 -3.39 -10.78 -1.83
N SER A 200 -2.59 -9.87 -2.39
CA SER A 200 -1.57 -10.21 -3.40
C SER A 200 -0.46 -11.20 -2.92
N PRO A 201 -0.11 -11.36 -1.63
CA PRO A 201 0.81 -12.42 -1.16
C PRO A 201 0.41 -13.85 -1.55
N VAL A 202 -0.87 -14.12 -1.86
CA VAL A 202 -1.30 -15.44 -2.37
C VAL A 202 -0.68 -15.77 -3.74
N LEU A 203 -0.30 -14.76 -4.52
CA LEU A 203 0.45 -14.93 -5.77
C LEU A 203 1.82 -15.56 -5.49
N ALA A 204 2.53 -15.05 -4.47
CA ALA A 204 3.82 -15.58 -4.06
C ALA A 204 3.69 -17.00 -3.48
N ALA A 205 2.72 -17.23 -2.57
CA ALA A 205 2.46 -18.55 -1.99
C ALA A 205 2.05 -19.62 -3.03
N LYS A 206 1.54 -19.22 -4.19
CA LYS A 206 1.19 -20.13 -5.30
C LYS A 206 2.35 -20.35 -6.30
N VAL A 207 3.35 -19.46 -6.32
CA VAL A 207 4.49 -19.52 -7.28
C VAL A 207 5.79 -20.01 -6.63
N PHE A 208 5.98 -19.80 -5.32
CA PHE A 208 7.22 -20.13 -4.59
C PHE A 208 6.95 -21.12 -3.44
N PRO A 209 7.12 -22.45 -3.65
CA PRO A 209 6.91 -23.44 -2.60
C PRO A 209 7.79 -23.19 -1.36
N GLY A 210 7.19 -23.24 -0.17
CA GLY A 210 7.91 -23.08 1.09
C GLY A 210 8.37 -21.65 1.38
N CYS A 211 7.70 -20.62 0.83
CA CYS A 211 7.94 -19.23 1.20
C CYS A 211 7.15 -18.81 2.46
N GLU A 212 7.62 -17.75 3.12
CA GLU A 212 6.89 -17.10 4.22
C GLU A 212 6.20 -15.81 3.74
N VAL A 213 4.96 -15.60 4.16
CA VAL A 213 4.17 -14.40 3.84
C VAL A 213 3.28 -13.99 5.01
N THR A 214 2.85 -12.74 5.05
CA THR A 214 1.73 -12.32 5.90
C THR A 214 0.56 -11.79 5.07
N VAL A 215 -0.65 -12.03 5.56
CA VAL A 215 -1.90 -11.40 5.10
C VAL A 215 -2.72 -10.81 6.25
N GLY A 216 -2.18 -10.72 7.48
CA GLY A 216 -2.88 -10.19 8.66
C GLY A 216 -2.58 -10.95 9.96
N ILE A 217 -3.47 -10.83 10.95
CA ILE A 217 -3.48 -11.62 12.19
C ILE A 217 -4.59 -12.69 12.10
N GLU A 218 -4.27 -13.95 12.42
CA GLU A 218 -5.28 -15.00 12.55
C GLU A 218 -6.16 -14.81 13.80
N LYS A 219 -7.47 -15.10 13.68
CA LYS A 219 -8.44 -15.13 14.79
C LYS A 219 -8.65 -13.79 15.52
N ASP A 220 -8.46 -12.67 14.83
CA ASP A 220 -8.72 -11.31 15.32
C ASP A 220 -9.92 -10.70 14.56
N GLU A 221 -10.86 -10.07 15.27
CA GLU A 221 -12.07 -9.47 14.69
C GLU A 221 -11.80 -8.31 13.71
N ARG A 222 -10.63 -7.65 13.82
CA ARG A 222 -10.18 -6.67 12.83
C ARG A 222 -9.78 -7.32 11.51
N TYR A 223 -9.52 -8.63 11.45
CA TYR A 223 -8.90 -9.33 10.31
C TYR A 223 -9.79 -10.47 9.76
N PRO A 224 -11.05 -10.19 9.36
CA PRO A 224 -12.10 -11.21 9.17
C PRO A 224 -11.72 -12.33 8.19
N ASP A 225 -11.12 -11.99 7.04
CA ASP A 225 -10.76 -12.95 5.99
C ASP A 225 -9.35 -13.57 6.15
N THR A 226 -8.60 -13.19 7.19
CA THR A 226 -7.20 -13.64 7.35
C THR A 226 -7.11 -15.13 7.68
N SER A 227 -7.94 -15.64 8.59
CA SER A 227 -7.80 -17.01 9.12
C SER A 227 -7.95 -18.09 8.02
N ASP A 228 -8.95 -17.96 7.15
CA ASP A 228 -9.17 -18.86 6.02
C ASP A 228 -8.04 -18.73 4.96
N THR A 229 -7.57 -17.50 4.73
CA THR A 229 -6.48 -17.23 3.79
C THR A 229 -5.14 -17.80 4.28
N ALA A 230 -4.84 -17.65 5.57
CA ALA A 230 -3.67 -18.23 6.24
C ALA A 230 -3.70 -19.76 6.20
N ALA A 231 -4.85 -20.38 6.50
CA ALA A 231 -5.04 -21.81 6.40
C ALA A 231 -4.82 -22.33 4.96
N ALA A 232 -5.30 -21.60 3.94
CA ALA A 232 -5.07 -21.92 2.54
C ALA A 232 -3.60 -21.77 2.10
N ILE A 233 -2.89 -20.74 2.59
CA ILE A 233 -1.44 -20.55 2.38
C ILE A 233 -0.64 -21.70 3.01
N ASN A 234 -0.99 -22.11 4.22
CA ASN A 234 -0.34 -23.23 4.91
C ASN A 234 -0.60 -24.57 4.19
N GLN A 235 -1.80 -24.76 3.61
CA GLN A 235 -2.12 -25.94 2.77
C GLN A 235 -1.38 -25.97 1.43
N LEU A 236 -0.82 -24.85 0.95
CA LEU A 236 0.08 -24.80 -0.21
C LEU A 236 1.54 -25.17 0.14
N GLY A 237 1.81 -25.58 1.38
CA GLY A 237 3.18 -25.87 1.84
C GLY A 237 4.03 -24.60 2.04
N CYS A 238 3.40 -23.43 2.07
CA CYS A 238 4.00 -22.17 2.48
C CYS A 238 3.70 -21.91 3.96
N LYS A 239 4.14 -20.77 4.49
CA LYS A 239 3.93 -20.39 5.90
C LYS A 239 3.33 -18.99 6.01
N HIS A 240 2.13 -18.89 6.56
CA HIS A 240 1.61 -17.62 7.06
C HIS A 240 2.36 -17.21 8.34
N VAL A 241 2.68 -15.93 8.45
CA VAL A 241 3.23 -15.30 9.66
C VAL A 241 2.28 -14.18 10.06
N SER A 242 1.64 -14.30 11.22
CA SER A 242 0.72 -13.26 11.67
C SER A 242 1.45 -11.94 11.96
N LYS A 243 0.97 -10.84 11.37
CA LYS A 243 1.52 -9.48 11.51
C LYS A 243 0.40 -8.45 11.66
N SER A 244 0.64 -7.44 12.48
CA SER A 244 -0.26 -6.31 12.63
C SER A 244 -0.18 -5.35 11.44
N VAL A 245 -1.21 -4.52 11.27
CA VAL A 245 -1.37 -3.62 10.11
C VAL A 245 -0.23 -2.62 9.88
N THR A 246 0.51 -2.22 10.91
CA THR A 246 1.67 -1.33 10.79
C THR A 246 2.99 -2.07 10.53
N GLU A 247 2.98 -3.40 10.52
CA GLU A 247 4.16 -4.25 10.29
C GLU A 247 4.24 -4.75 8.84
N SER A 248 5.43 -5.24 8.48
CA SER A 248 5.64 -6.13 7.34
C SER A 248 6.38 -7.39 7.77
N HIS A 249 6.13 -8.53 7.12
CA HIS A 249 6.97 -9.71 7.19
C HIS A 249 8.03 -9.71 6.09
N VAL A 250 9.20 -10.30 6.34
CA VAL A 250 10.29 -10.45 5.38
C VAL A 250 10.72 -11.92 5.34
N ASP A 251 10.48 -12.58 4.22
CA ASP A 251 11.14 -13.85 3.88
C ASP A 251 12.53 -13.53 3.34
N GLY A 252 13.54 -13.62 4.22
CA GLY A 252 14.93 -13.35 3.84
C GLY A 252 15.54 -14.38 2.87
N LYS A 253 14.93 -15.57 2.72
CA LYS A 253 15.39 -16.63 1.80
C LYS A 253 14.89 -16.38 0.38
N ASN A 254 13.63 -15.98 0.23
CA ASN A 254 12.99 -15.72 -1.06
C ASN A 254 12.93 -14.23 -1.44
N LYS A 255 13.45 -13.34 -0.57
CA LYS A 255 13.35 -11.87 -0.65
C LYS A 255 11.91 -11.34 -0.85
N LEU A 256 10.93 -12.01 -0.26
CA LEU A 256 9.56 -11.51 -0.24
C LEU A 256 9.38 -10.53 0.92
N VAL A 257 8.67 -9.43 0.69
CA VAL A 257 8.26 -8.49 1.74
C VAL A 257 6.75 -8.30 1.64
N THR A 258 6.04 -8.52 2.74
CA THR A 258 4.57 -8.58 2.72
C THR A 258 3.93 -7.83 3.89
N THR A 259 2.75 -7.25 3.69
CA THR A 259 1.95 -6.58 4.74
C THR A 259 0.46 -6.74 4.46
N CYS A 260 -0.39 -6.69 5.50
CA CYS A 260 -1.79 -7.02 5.38
C CYS A 260 -2.66 -5.92 4.77
N ALA A 261 -2.26 -4.64 4.88
CA ALA A 261 -3.03 -3.49 4.39
C ALA A 261 -4.56 -3.63 4.61
N PHE A 262 -5.41 -3.56 3.57
CA PHE A 262 -6.88 -3.68 3.71
C PHE A 262 -7.43 -5.10 3.94
N MET A 263 -6.60 -6.11 4.25
CA MET A 263 -7.08 -7.37 4.86
C MET A 263 -7.63 -7.18 6.28
N CYS A 264 -7.57 -5.96 6.83
CA CYS A 264 -8.10 -5.61 8.13
C CYS A 264 -8.90 -4.30 8.15
N ASN A 265 -9.76 -4.18 9.15
CA ASN A 265 -10.41 -2.94 9.52
C ASN A 265 -9.46 -2.09 10.39
N ALA A 266 -8.96 -1.01 9.81
CA ALA A 266 -8.00 -0.09 10.44
C ALA A 266 -8.17 1.33 9.91
N PRO A 267 -7.78 2.36 10.68
CA PRO A 267 -7.56 3.70 10.16
C PRO A 267 -6.61 3.68 8.95
N ILE A 268 -6.96 4.44 7.90
CA ILE A 268 -6.22 4.46 6.62
C ILE A 268 -4.73 4.83 6.80
N HIS A 269 -4.37 5.57 7.86
CA HIS A 269 -2.98 5.90 8.16
C HIS A 269 -2.18 4.68 8.68
N GLU A 270 -2.77 3.79 9.50
CA GLU A 270 -2.11 2.54 9.93
C GLU A 270 -1.76 1.66 8.71
N ILE A 271 -2.70 1.56 7.76
CA ILE A 271 -2.54 0.83 6.50
C ILE A 271 -1.45 1.47 5.62
N PHE A 272 -1.47 2.80 5.50
CA PHE A 272 -0.45 3.55 4.77
C PHE A 272 0.95 3.34 5.38
N ASP A 273 1.08 3.32 6.70
CA ASP A 273 2.37 3.12 7.38
C ASP A 273 2.87 1.67 7.27
N GLY A 274 2.00 0.66 7.33
CA GLY A 274 2.35 -0.74 7.05
C GLY A 274 2.88 -0.96 5.63
N ILE A 275 2.26 -0.32 4.64
CA ILE A 275 2.75 -0.29 3.25
C ILE A 275 4.09 0.44 3.16
N GLY A 276 4.31 1.49 3.96
CA GLY A 276 5.62 2.13 4.11
C GLY A 276 6.69 1.19 4.67
N SER A 277 6.33 0.37 5.66
CA SER A 277 7.19 -0.67 6.22
C SER A 277 7.60 -1.70 5.14
N MET A 278 6.62 -2.19 4.36
CA MET A 278 6.85 -3.08 3.23
C MET A 278 7.77 -2.45 2.17
N VAL A 279 7.47 -1.23 1.70
CA VAL A 279 8.27 -0.54 0.68
C VAL A 279 9.70 -0.29 1.16
N GLN A 280 9.89 0.09 2.43
CA GLN A 280 11.23 0.19 3.00
C GLN A 280 11.96 -1.17 3.04
N GLY A 281 11.26 -2.26 3.35
CA GLY A 281 11.83 -3.61 3.30
C GLY A 281 12.32 -3.98 1.89
N VAL A 282 11.49 -3.72 0.87
CA VAL A 282 11.84 -3.94 -0.54
C VAL A 282 13.07 -3.13 -0.94
N LEU A 283 13.10 -1.82 -0.64
CA LEU A 283 14.21 -0.94 -1.01
C LEU A 283 15.52 -1.26 -0.27
N LYS A 284 15.47 -1.92 0.91
CA LYS A 284 16.65 -2.40 1.66
C LYS A 284 17.24 -3.71 1.10
N LEU A 285 16.48 -4.47 0.32
CA LEU A 285 16.88 -5.78 -0.25
C LEU A 285 17.28 -5.73 -1.73
N ALA A 286 17.10 -4.56 -2.36
CA ALA A 286 17.31 -4.26 -3.78
C ALA A 286 18.69 -3.66 -4.07
#